data_AF-A0A353G561-F1
#
_entry.id   AF-A0A353G561-F1
#
_cell.length_a   1.000
_cell.length_b   1.000
_cell.length_c   1.000
_cell.angle_alpha   90.00
_cell.angle_beta   90.00
_cell.angle_gamma   90.00
#
_symmetry.space_group_name_H-M   'P 1'
#
loop_
_entity.id
_entity.type
_entity.pdbx_description
1 polymer ?
#
loop_
_entity_poly.entity_id
_entity_poly.type
_entity_poly.pdbx_seq_one_letter_code
_entity_poly.pdbx_strand_id
1 'polypeptide(L)'
;MKTISYSGPDGAVQQADLNLPEGDGPFPLILGVSGGGWIRVHRGVLAQWGQYFAQHGFAFANVDYRRASAGKPLRVCQGKV
;
A
#
# COMPACT_ATOMS: atom_id res chain seq x y z
N MET A 1 1.62 -0.31 11.42
CA MET A 1 1.04 -0.29 10.06
C MET A 1 -0.48 -0.30 10.20
N LYS A 2 -1.17 0.61 9.52
CA LYS A 2 -2.63 0.74 9.53
C LYS A 2 -3.16 0.67 8.10
N THR A 3 -4.10 -0.22 7.82
CA THR A 3 -4.79 -0.23 6.52
C THR A 3 -5.90 0.82 6.51
N ILE A 4 -5.92 1.66 5.48
CA ILE A 4 -6.95 2.66 5.23
C ILE A 4 -7.66 2.35 3.91
N SER A 5 -8.96 2.60 3.85
CA SER A 5 -9.75 2.47 2.63
C SER A 5 -9.98 3.85 2.02
N TYR A 6 -9.88 3.97 0.71
CA TYR A 6 -10.24 5.17 -0.03
C TYR A 6 -11.08 4.81 -1.25
N SER A 7 -11.89 5.78 -1.69
CA SER A 7 -12.78 5.60 -2.82
C SER A 7 -11.98 5.60 -4.13
N GLY A 8 -12.28 4.61 -4.97
CA GLY A 8 -12.00 4.63 -6.39
C GLY A 8 -13.24 5.07 -7.19
N PRO A 9 -13.09 5.25 -8.51
CA PRO A 9 -14.22 5.47 -9.41
C PRO A 9 -15.27 4.36 -9.29
N ASP A 10 -16.53 4.70 -9.53
CA ASP A 10 -17.67 3.76 -9.56
C ASP A 10 -17.94 3.04 -8.22
N GLY A 11 -17.48 3.62 -7.10
CA GLY A 11 -17.67 3.04 -5.77
C GLY A 11 -16.74 1.86 -5.44
N ALA A 12 -15.78 1.55 -6.31
CA ALA A 12 -14.78 0.53 -6.05
C ALA A 12 -13.86 0.98 -4.90
N VAL A 13 -13.84 0.25 -3.79
CA VAL A 13 -12.97 0.56 -2.64
C VAL A 13 -11.56 0.08 -2.93
N GLN A 14 -10.59 0.98 -2.78
CA GLN A 14 -9.16 0.69 -2.80
C GLN A 14 -8.58 0.84 -1.40
N GLN A 15 -7.44 0.22 -1.15
CA GLN A 15 -6.81 0.23 0.17
C GLN A 15 -5.36 0.72 0.09
N ALA A 16 -4.90 1.33 1.17
CA ALA A 16 -3.51 1.65 1.39
C ALA A 16 -3.06 1.14 2.75
N ASP A 17 -1.82 0.67 2.83
CA ASP A 17 -1.17 0.37 4.10
C ASP A 17 -0.29 1.55 4.49
N LEU A 18 -0.64 2.20 5.61
CA LEU A 18 -0.02 3.41 6.13
C LEU A 18 0.94 3.08 7.29
N ASN A 19 2.17 3.54 7.16
CA ASN A 19 3.19 3.55 8.20
C ASN A 19 3.41 5.01 8.61
N LEU A 20 3.35 5.28 9.91
CA LEU A 20 3.59 6.59 10.49
C LEU A 20 4.87 6.53 11.36
N PRO A 21 5.68 7.59 11.36
CA PRO A 21 6.69 7.83 12.40
C PRO A 21 6.04 7.97 13.79
N GLU A 22 6.87 7.91 14.83
CA GLU A 22 6.45 8.30 16.18
C GLU A 22 6.30 9.83 16.29
N GLY A 23 5.42 10.28 17.19
CA GLY A 23 5.10 11.70 17.42
C GLY A 23 3.78 12.15 16.81
N ASP A 24 3.49 13.45 16.96
CA ASP A 24 2.16 14.02 16.67
C ASP A 24 1.98 14.55 15.23
N GLY A 25 3.04 14.55 14.43
CA GLY A 25 3.02 15.04 13.05
C GLY A 25 2.74 16.56 12.92
N PRO A 26 2.40 17.06 11.72
CA PRO A 26 2.26 16.34 10.46
C PRO A 26 3.60 15.85 9.90
N PHE A 27 3.59 14.71 9.22
CA PHE A 27 4.78 14.11 8.61
C PHE A 27 4.78 14.26 7.09
N PRO A 28 5.94 14.42 6.44
CA PRO A 28 6.04 14.28 4.99
C PRO A 28 5.63 12.86 4.56
N LEU A 29 4.78 12.76 3.54
CA LEU A 29 4.24 11.49 3.04
C LEU A 29 4.96 11.04 1.76
N ILE A 30 5.43 9.80 1.76
CA ILE A 30 5.93 9.08 0.60
C ILE A 30 4.83 8.11 0.13
N LEU A 31 4.46 8.19 -1.15
CA LEU A 31 3.46 7.31 -1.75
C LEU A 31 4.14 6.15 -2.50
N GLY A 32 3.96 4.93 -2.02
CA GLY A 32 4.44 3.72 -2.66
C GLY A 32 3.46 3.21 -3.71
N VAL A 33 3.83 3.28 -4.98
CA VAL A 33 3.08 2.68 -6.09
C VAL A 33 3.87 1.49 -6.61
N SER A 34 3.33 0.29 -6.41
CA SER A 34 4.01 -0.94 -6.79
C SER A 34 4.02 -1.12 -8.32
N GLY A 35 5.07 -1.79 -8.84
CA GLY A 35 5.22 -2.08 -10.27
C GLY A 35 4.40 -3.28 -10.76
N GLY A 36 4.92 -4.02 -11.74
CA GLY A 36 4.33 -5.28 -12.22
C GLY A 36 3.29 -5.14 -13.31
N GLY A 37 3.59 -4.25 -14.26
CA GLY A 37 2.93 -4.17 -15.58
C GLY A 37 1.43 -3.95 -15.51
N TRP A 38 0.96 -3.27 -14.46
CA TRP A 38 -0.46 -2.95 -14.23
C TRP A 38 -1.40 -4.17 -14.06
N ILE A 39 -0.86 -5.37 -13.90
CA ILE A 39 -1.65 -6.61 -13.92
C ILE A 39 -1.48 -7.43 -12.63
N ARG A 40 -0.27 -7.47 -12.04
CA ARG A 40 0.10 -8.56 -11.12
C ARG A 40 0.23 -8.19 -9.64
N VAL A 41 0.24 -6.90 -9.30
CA VAL A 41 0.77 -6.46 -8.00
C VAL A 41 -0.30 -5.88 -7.08
N HIS A 42 0.03 -5.79 -5.78
CA HIS A 42 -0.79 -5.28 -4.67
C HIS A 42 0.04 -4.43 -3.71
N ARG A 43 -0.63 -3.68 -2.82
CA ARG A 43 -0.07 -2.78 -1.78
C ARG A 43 0.85 -3.40 -0.70
N GLY A 44 1.31 -4.64 -0.88
CA GLY A 44 2.20 -5.32 0.06
C GLY A 44 3.63 -5.45 -0.48
N VAL A 45 3.84 -5.21 -1.77
CA VAL A 45 5.15 -5.45 -2.41
C VAL A 45 6.25 -4.51 -1.91
N LEU A 46 5.88 -3.31 -1.47
CA LEU A 46 6.80 -2.33 -0.91
C LEU A 46 6.75 -2.28 0.63
N ALA A 47 6.15 -3.27 1.31
CA ALA A 47 5.96 -3.24 2.77
C ALA A 47 7.27 -3.09 3.56
N GLN A 48 8.37 -3.65 3.05
CA GLN A 48 9.70 -3.55 3.67
C GLN A 48 10.20 -2.11 3.83
N TRP A 49 9.72 -1.16 3.02
CA TRP A 49 10.11 0.24 3.09
C TRP A 49 9.38 1.02 4.18
N GLY A 50 8.23 0.53 4.65
CA GLY A 50 7.38 1.26 5.57
C GLY A 50 8.04 1.53 6.93
N GLN A 51 8.76 0.55 7.48
CA GLN A 51 9.51 0.74 8.73
C GLN A 51 10.71 1.67 8.54
N TYR A 52 11.45 1.51 7.43
CA TYR A 52 12.60 2.33 7.12
C TYR A 52 12.22 3.81 7.04
N PHE A 53 11.17 4.16 6.30
CA PHE A 53 10.72 5.55 6.19
C PHE A 53 10.19 6.11 7.50
N ALA A 54 9.40 5.32 8.25
CA ALA A 54 8.88 5.74 9.54
C ALA A 54 10.00 6.07 10.55
N GLN A 55 11.08 5.27 10.58
CA GLN A 55 12.26 5.53 11.43
C GLN A 55 13.01 6.82 11.07
N HIS A 56 12.84 7.32 9.85
CA HIS A 56 13.47 8.56 9.36
C HIS A 56 12.51 9.75 9.34
N GLY A 57 11.36 9.66 10.01
CA GLY A 57 10.41 10.78 10.11
C GLY A 57 9.49 10.95 8.89
N PHE A 58 9.42 9.96 8.01
CA PHE A 58 8.51 9.97 6.85
C PHE A 58 7.32 9.03 7.06
N ALA A 59 6.12 9.54 6.81
CA ALA A 59 4.97 8.68 6.61
C ALA A 59 5.11 7.95 5.26
N PHE A 60 4.69 6.69 5.21
CA PHE A 60 4.70 5.90 3.98
C PHE A 60 3.33 5.27 3.76
N ALA A 61 2.71 5.54 2.61
CA ALA A 61 1.46 4.93 2.20
C ALA A 61 1.69 4.05 0.98
N ASN A 62 1.61 2.73 1.14
CA ASN A 62 1.65 1.80 0.02
C ASN A 62 0.23 1.56 -0.49
N VAL A 63 -0.05 1.85 -1.76
CA VAL A 63 -1.42 1.94 -2.28
C VAL A 63 -1.77 0.85 -3.26
N ASP A 64 -3.04 0.42 -3.24
CA ASP A 64 -3.63 -0.37 -4.31
C ASP A 64 -4.04 0.54 -5.49
N TYR A 65 -4.10 -0.03 -6.68
CA TYR A 65 -4.62 0.67 -7.85
C TYR A 65 -5.36 -0.31 -8.76
N ARG A 66 -6.18 0.22 -9.67
CA ARG A 66 -6.97 -0.61 -10.59
C ARG A 66 -6.02 -1.33 -11.55
N ARG A 67 -6.31 -2.60 -11.84
CA ARG A 67 -5.49 -3.42 -12.74
C ARG A 67 -6.11 -3.49 -14.13
N ALA A 68 -5.25 -3.60 -15.15
CA ALA A 68 -5.63 -3.56 -16.57
C ALA A 68 -6.40 -4.80 -17.02
N SER A 69 -6.20 -5.96 -16.40
CA SER A 69 -7.04 -7.15 -16.61
C SER A 69 -8.02 -7.30 -15.46
N ALA A 70 -9.31 -7.49 -15.76
CA ALA A 70 -10.39 -7.76 -14.80
C ALA A 70 -10.28 -9.12 -14.07
N GLY A 71 -9.08 -9.70 -13.98
CA GLY A 71 -8.80 -10.96 -13.30
C GLY A 71 -8.54 -10.71 -11.82
N LYS A 72 -9.28 -11.43 -10.96
CA LYS A 72 -9.16 -11.47 -9.49
C LYS A 72 -7.69 -11.38 -9.02
N PRO A 73 -7.40 -10.70 -7.89
CA PRO A 73 -6.06 -10.75 -7.31
C PRO A 73 -5.64 -12.21 -7.17
N LEU A 74 -4.49 -12.56 -7.73
CA LEU A 74 -3.86 -13.84 -7.39
C LEU A 74 -3.56 -13.77 -5.90
N ARG A 75 -4.14 -14.69 -5.11
CA ARG A 75 -3.78 -14.88 -3.71
C ARG A 75 -2.32 -15.32 -3.70
N VAL A 76 -1.39 -14.40 -3.46
CA VAL A 76 -0.01 -14.77 -3.19
C VAL A 76 0.03 -15.33 -1.77
N CYS A 77 0.36 -16.62 -1.68
CA CYS A 77 0.76 -17.41 -0.52
C CYS A 77 0.35 -16.85 0.87
N GLN A 78 -0.80 -17.30 1.38
CA GLN A 78 -0.94 -17.49 2.82
C GLN A 78 -0.09 -18.70 3.22
N GLY A 79 1.23 -18.48 3.31
CA GLY A 79 2.16 -19.44 3.88
C GLY A 79 1.97 -19.46 5.39
N LYS A 80 1.29 -20.50 5.87
CA LYS A 80 1.26 -20.91 7.27
C LYS A 80 2.68 -21.35 7.64
N VAL A 81 3.27 -20.76 8.68
CA VAL A 81 4.41 -21.33 9.41
C VAL A 81 3.88 -22.41 10.33
#